data_AF-A0A2H0JC42-F1
#
_entry.id   AF-A0A2H0JC42-F1
#
_cell.length_a   1.000
_cell.length_b   1.000
_cell.length_c   1.000
_cell.angle_alpha   90.00
_cell.angle_beta   90.00
_cell.angle_gamma   90.00
#
_symmetry.space_group_name_H-M   'P 1'
#
loop_
_entity.id
_entity.type
_entity.pdbx_description
1 polymer ?
#
loop_
_entity_poly.entity_id
_entity_poly.type
_entity_poly.pdbx_seq_one_letter_code
_entity_poly.pdbx_strand_id
1 'polypeptide(L)' 'MKITSKGQVTIPQAVREQAGMHPNCDVDFEVQGDGRVLMRLVAPAASSVRSAFERVRGSANASAFKGMGTDEFMAFLRG' A
#
# COMPACT_ATOMS: atom_id res chain seq x y z
N MET A 1 3.23 28.44 -4.86
CA MET A 1 4.35 27.47 -5.01
C MET A 1 4.94 27.66 -6.40
N LYS A 2 6.27 27.57 -6.56
CA LYS A 2 6.92 27.64 -7.88
C LYS A 2 7.47 26.26 -8.23
N ILE A 3 7.41 25.91 -9.51
CA ILE A 3 8.09 24.72 -10.03
C ILE A 3 9.58 25.04 -10.18
N THR A 4 10.46 24.10 -9.82
CA THR A 4 11.91 24.26 -10.04
C THR A 4 12.24 24.05 -11.51
N SER A 5 13.47 24.42 -11.93
CA SER A 5 13.95 24.16 -13.30
C SER A 5 13.95 22.67 -13.68
N LYS A 6 13.97 21.78 -12.68
CA LYS A 6 13.90 20.32 -12.87
C LYS A 6 12.47 19.78 -12.85
N GLY A 7 11.46 20.64 -12.79
CA GLY A 7 10.06 20.22 -12.75
C GLY A 7 9.55 19.79 -11.37
N GLN A 8 10.31 20.03 -10.29
CA GLN A 8 9.90 19.64 -8.94
C GLN A 8 9.00 20.70 -8.32
N VAL A 9 8.00 20.27 -7.53
CA VAL A 9 7.14 21.15 -6.75
C VAL A 9 7.04 20.65 -5.32
N THR A 10 7.03 21.57 -4.36
CA THR A 10 6.83 21.22 -2.95
C THR A 10 5.33 21.08 -2.67
N ILE A 11 4.95 20.04 -1.93
CA ILE A 11 3.57 19.84 -1.45
C ILE A 11 3.46 20.41 -0.04
N PRO A 12 2.59 21.41 0.22
CA PRO A 12 2.40 21.97 1.56
C PRO A 12 1.99 20.91 2.60
N GLN A 13 2.36 21.13 3.87
CA GLN A 13 2.09 20.18 4.95
C GLN A 13 0.60 19.79 5.06
N ALA A 14 -0.30 20.78 5.10
CA ALA A 14 -1.73 20.53 5.21
C ALA A 14 -2.28 19.62 4.09
N VAL A 15 -1.76 19.78 2.87
CA VAL A 15 -2.15 18.94 1.72
C VAL A 15 -1.61 17.52 1.89
N ARG A 16 -0.37 17.35 2.35
CA ARG A 16 0.20 16.02 2.63
C ARG A 16 -0.59 15.27 3.69
N GLU A 17 -0.95 15.94 4.78
CA GLU A 17 -1.73 15.34 5.86
C GLU A 17 -3.12 14.93 5.39
N GLN A 18 -3.82 15.81 4.69
CA GLN A 18 -5.16 15.52 4.16
C GLN A 18 -5.14 14.39 3.12
N ALA A 19 -4.08 14.30 2.32
CA ALA A 19 -3.92 13.27 1.29
C ALA A 19 -3.23 11.98 1.80
N GLY A 20 -2.84 11.91 3.08
CA GLY A 20 -2.14 10.74 3.64
C GLY A 20 -0.73 10.50 3.06
N MET A 21 -0.07 11.55 2.58
CA MET A 21 1.26 11.47 1.96
C MET A 21 2.36 11.51 3.02
N HIS A 22 2.94 10.35 3.30
CA HIS A 22 4.07 10.20 4.21
C HIS A 22 5.41 10.32 3.46
N PRO A 23 6.53 10.61 4.14
CA PRO A 23 7.85 10.55 3.51
C PRO A 23 8.09 9.21 2.81
N ASN A 24 8.74 9.23 1.64
CA ASN A 24 9.07 8.06 0.82
C ASN A 24 7.86 7.29 0.25
N CYS A 25 6.68 7.91 0.15
CA CYS A 25 5.58 7.32 -0.59
C CYS A 25 5.76 7.47 -2.10
N ASP A 26 5.42 6.41 -2.85
CA ASP A 26 5.35 6.46 -4.29
C ASP A 26 4.07 7.16 -4.76
N VAL A 27 4.18 7.95 -5.82
CA VAL A 27 3.07 8.70 -6.41
C VAL A 27 3.02 8.49 -7.91
N ASP A 28 1.80 8.50 -8.44
CA ASP A 28 1.52 8.46 -9.87
C ASP A 28 0.83 9.75 -10.31
N PHE A 29 1.05 10.15 -11.56
CA PHE A 29 0.55 11.38 -12.14
C PHE A 29 -0.27 11.10 -13.41
N GLU A 30 -1.44 11.72 -13.48
CA GLU A 30 -2.30 11.66 -14.65
C GLU A 30 -2.66 13.08 -15.09
N VAL A 31 -2.56 13.34 -16.39
CA VAL A 31 -3.03 14.59 -16.98
C VAL A 31 -4.46 14.36 -17.49
N GLN A 32 -5.41 15.07 -16.91
CA GLN A 32 -6.81 15.04 -17.31
C GLN A 32 -7.00 15.80 -18.64
N GLY A 33 -8.10 15.53 -19.35
CA GLY A 33 -8.39 16.15 -20.65
C GLY A 33 -8.56 17.67 -20.61
N ASP A 34 -8.77 18.25 -19.43
CA ASP A 34 -8.85 19.70 -19.20
C ASP A 34 -7.53 20.33 -18.73
N GLY A 35 -6.43 19.57 -18.76
CA GLY A 35 -5.10 20.03 -18.40
C GLY A 35 -4.79 20.00 -16.91
N ARG A 36 -5.70 19.50 -16.05
CA ARG A 36 -5.39 19.29 -14.63
C ARG A 36 -4.43 18.12 -14.46
N VAL A 37 -3.48 18.26 -13.53
CA VAL A 37 -2.60 17.17 -13.09
C VAL A 37 -3.19 16.57 -11.83
N LEU A 38 -3.61 15.31 -11.91
CA LEU A 38 -4.05 14.51 -10.77
C LEU A 38 -2.86 13.69 -10.25
N MET A 39 -2.59 13.80 -8.96
CA MET A 39 -1.57 13.01 -8.27
C MET A 39 -2.24 12.04 -7.32
N ARG A 40 -1.84 10.77 -7.37
CA ARG A 40 -2.37 9.72 -6.51
C ARG A 40 -1.24 8.98 -5.81
N LEU A 41 -1.47 8.56 -4.58
CA LEU A 41 -0.60 7.60 -3.92
C LEU A 41 -0.67 6.28 -4.68
N VAL A 42 0.49 5.73 -5.02
CA VAL A 42 0.56 4.34 -5.45
C VAL A 42 0.33 3.52 -4.19
N ALA A 43 -0.81 2.84 -4.12
CA ALA A 43 -1.02 1.87 -3.06
C ALA A 43 0.16 0.88 -3.13
N PRO A 44 0.88 0.61 -2.03
CA PRO A 44 1.84 -0.48 -2.04
C PRO A 44 1.06 -1.69 -2.50
N ALA A 45 1.49 -2.32 -3.60
CA ALA A 45 0.86 -3.50 -4.15
C ALA A 45 0.55 -4.39 -2.96
N ALA A 46 -0.75 -4.59 -2.66
CA ALA A 46 -1.21 -5.14 -1.39
C ALA A 46 -0.29 -6.31 -1.08
N SER A 47 0.60 -6.12 -0.09
CA SER A 47 1.71 -7.04 0.04
C SER A 47 1.07 -8.42 0.10
N SER A 48 1.51 -9.33 -0.77
CA SER A 48 0.95 -10.69 -0.85
C SER A 48 0.81 -11.28 0.56
N VAL A 49 1.72 -10.89 1.43
CA VAL A 49 1.72 -11.06 2.87
C VAL A 49 0.47 -10.50 3.57
N ARG A 50 0.14 -9.20 3.51
CA ARG A 50 -1.04 -8.66 4.21
C ARG A 50 -2.36 -9.28 3.73
N SER A 51 -2.50 -9.52 2.43
CA SER A 51 -3.68 -10.21 1.88
C SER A 51 -3.72 -11.69 2.26
N ALA A 52 -2.57 -12.38 2.34
CA ALA A 52 -2.47 -13.72 2.90
C ALA A 52 -2.84 -13.74 4.39
N PHE A 53 -2.35 -12.77 5.17
CA PHE A 53 -2.67 -12.61 6.59
C PHE A 53 -4.16 -12.32 6.81
N GLU A 54 -4.83 -11.56 5.94
CA GLU A 54 -6.28 -11.35 6.01
C GLU A 54 -7.06 -12.62 5.70
N ARG A 55 -6.65 -13.42 4.70
CA ARG A 55 -7.32 -14.70 4.37
C ARG A 55 -7.27 -15.72 5.50
N VAL A 56 -6.20 -15.72 6.29
CA VAL A 56 -5.95 -16.69 7.37
C VAL A 56 -6.26 -16.12 8.76
N ARG A 57 -6.71 -14.86 8.86
CA ARG A 57 -7.06 -14.22 10.14
C ARG A 57 -8.28 -14.93 10.74
N GLY A 58 -8.09 -15.54 11.90
CA GLY A 58 -9.15 -16.30 12.59
C GLY A 58 -9.24 -17.77 12.17
N SER A 59 -8.42 -18.22 11.21
CA SER A 59 -8.40 -19.62 10.78
C SER A 59 -7.56 -20.52 11.69
N ALA A 60 -6.80 -19.98 12.64
CA ALA A 60 -5.94 -20.77 13.54
C ALA A 60 -6.71 -21.82 14.38
N ASN A 61 -8.03 -21.64 14.55
CA ASN A 61 -8.92 -22.60 15.24
C ASN A 61 -9.80 -23.40 14.26
N ALA A 62 -9.66 -23.22 12.95
CA ALA A 62 -10.42 -23.97 11.98
C ALA A 62 -10.00 -25.45 12.03
N SER A 63 -10.98 -26.35 11.91
CA SER A 63 -10.75 -27.80 11.96
C SER A 63 -9.68 -28.28 10.97
N ALA A 64 -9.48 -27.56 9.86
CA ALA A 64 -8.45 -27.81 8.86
C ALA A 64 -7.00 -27.68 9.38
N PHE A 65 -6.76 -26.94 10.48
CA PHE A 65 -5.42 -26.79 11.07
C PHE A 65 -5.24 -27.62 12.34
N LYS A 66 -6.28 -28.37 12.75
CA LYS A 66 -6.25 -29.19 13.95
C LYS A 66 -5.42 -30.45 13.69
N GLY A 67 -4.17 -30.43 14.16
CA GLY A 67 -3.18 -31.50 13.94
C GLY A 67 -2.00 -31.09 13.07
N MET A 68 -1.99 -29.87 12.53
CA MET A 68 -0.86 -29.32 11.77
C MET A 68 0.26 -28.89 12.72
N GLY A 69 1.50 -29.23 12.40
CA GLY A 69 2.67 -28.78 13.14
C GLY A 69 2.98 -27.30 12.90
N THR A 70 3.78 -26.69 13.78
CA THR A 70 4.20 -25.28 13.64
C THR A 70 4.86 -25.03 12.28
N ASP A 71 5.72 -25.94 11.81
CA ASP A 71 6.46 -25.75 10.55
C ASP A 71 5.55 -25.83 9.32
N GLU A 72 4.59 -26.74 9.31
CA GLU A 72 3.58 -26.89 8.25
C GLU A 72 2.65 -25.68 8.20
N PHE A 73 2.25 -25.18 9.36
CA PHE A 73 1.45 -23.97 9.47
C PHE A 73 2.21 -22.75 8.95
N MET A 74 3.49 -22.63 9.33
CA MET A 74 4.35 -21.55 8.84
C MET A 74 4.65 -21.66 7.35
N ALA A 75 4.74 -22.87 6.78
CA ALA A 75 4.86 -23.08 5.34
C ALA A 75 3.60 -22.64 4.58
N PHE A 76 2.41 -23.05 5.05
CA PHE A 76 1.14 -22.63 4.47
C PHE A 76 0.94 -21.11 4.46
N LEU A 77 1.33 -20.43 5.55
CA LEU A 77 1.23 -18.97 5.65
C LEU A 77 2.15 -18.21 4.69
N ARG A 78 3.28 -18.81 4.31
CA ARG A 78 4.28 -18.17 3.45
C ARG A 78 3.98 -18.30 1.96
N GLY A 79 3.15 -19.28 1.57
CA GLY A 79 2.84 -19.57 0.16
C GLY A 79 3.98 -20.30 -0.52
#